data_AF-A0A151EDG6-F1
#
_entry.id   AF-A0A151EDG6-F1
#
_cell.length_a   1.000
_cell.length_b   1.000
_cell.length_c   1.000
_cell.angle_alpha   90.00
_cell.angle_beta   90.00
_cell.angle_gamma   90.00
#
_symmetry.space_group_name_H-M   'P 1'
#
loop_
_entity.id
_entity.type
_entity.pdbx_description
1 polymer ?
#
loop_
_entity_poly.entity_id
_entity_poly.type
_entity_poly.pdbx_seq_one_letter_code
_entity_poly.pdbx_strand_id
1 'polypeptide(L)'
;MAVITVIWFFVLSNTSFTTSAQSTVYETGFNVTRDGYNFQNYGSWSGTPGHCYGVSVTSVLFYEGLKNRPGDVDCTFDIEFTDIGKIIHEYQDTWEEAWVDQTLGYQISQNISYKYRLMKDKILSDDPAIISVWLRADAGGSIGHAMVAYKIVEIDERFSRIYVYDPNYYYDGTSGYVKYLTLDLQADSFTYSGNIGGAVYNDYVEMVVVEAQLSHADIFWKDYGWAVLTGAASVVFVVLSVLYFVIRRFLQDDYRERSARLKRFDGQGSKKPSRDHDDAYFYTEEEVKELTHVEKLPDGMIICPSCGTSNLNTKDYCRKCASELK
;
A
#
# COMPACT_ATOMS: atom_id res chain seq x y z
N MET A 1 60.13 31.60 -75.11
CA MET A 1 59.27 32.05 -73.99
C MET A 1 58.50 30.83 -73.50
N ALA A 2 58.81 30.34 -72.30
CA ALA A 2 58.17 29.17 -71.72
C ALA A 2 57.09 29.63 -70.72
N VAL A 3 55.85 29.21 -70.95
CA VAL A 3 54.71 29.49 -70.06
C VAL A 3 54.67 28.37 -69.02
N ILE A 4 54.96 28.72 -67.77
CA ILE A 4 54.83 27.82 -66.62
C ILE A 4 53.42 27.98 -66.07
N THR A 5 52.57 26.99 -66.32
CA THR A 5 51.23 26.88 -65.72
C THR A 5 51.37 26.25 -64.33
N VAL A 6 51.17 27.06 -63.29
CA VAL A 6 51.13 26.60 -61.89
C VAL A 6 49.72 26.10 -61.60
N ILE A 7 49.54 24.78 -61.55
CA ILE A 7 48.29 24.13 -61.13
C ILE A 7 48.28 24.08 -59.60
N TRP A 8 47.43 24.90 -58.98
CA TRP A 8 47.12 24.83 -57.55
C TRP A 8 46.19 23.65 -57.28
N PHE A 9 46.73 22.54 -56.76
CA PHE A 9 45.93 21.49 -56.15
C PHE A 9 45.45 21.97 -54.78
N PHE A 10 44.22 22.48 -54.70
CA PHE A 10 43.49 22.59 -53.43
C PHE A 10 43.12 21.17 -52.98
N VAL A 11 43.93 20.59 -52.12
CA VAL A 11 43.55 19.40 -51.35
C VAL A 11 42.53 19.88 -50.31
N LEU A 12 41.25 19.82 -50.68
CA LEU A 12 40.14 19.87 -49.73
C LEU A 12 40.24 18.59 -48.89
N SER A 13 40.95 18.69 -47.77
CA SER A 13 40.86 17.69 -46.72
C SER A 13 39.42 17.72 -46.22
N ASN A 14 38.64 16.72 -46.62
CA ASN A 14 37.37 16.40 -45.99
C ASN A 14 37.68 15.95 -44.56
N THR A 15 37.88 16.91 -43.66
CA THR A 15 37.74 16.68 -42.23
C THR A 15 36.28 16.43 -41.98
N SER A 16 35.88 15.16 -42.12
CA SER A 16 34.60 14.67 -41.61
C SER A 16 34.62 14.87 -40.11
N PHE A 17 34.05 15.99 -39.65
CA PHE A 17 33.68 16.16 -38.25
C PHE A 17 32.59 15.13 -37.97
N THR A 18 32.98 13.99 -37.40
CA THR A 18 32.05 13.13 -36.67
C THR A 18 31.65 13.90 -35.41
N THR A 19 30.63 14.74 -35.53
CA THR A 19 29.85 15.16 -34.37
C THR A 19 29.34 13.88 -33.74
N SER A 20 29.87 13.51 -32.57
CA SER A 20 29.30 12.43 -31.77
C SER A 20 27.83 12.76 -31.58
N ALA A 21 26.94 11.98 -32.18
CA ALA A 21 25.51 12.16 -32.00
C ALA A 21 25.25 12.20 -30.49
N GLN A 22 24.75 13.32 -30.00
CA GLN A 22 24.45 13.49 -28.59
C GLN A 22 23.26 12.59 -28.31
N SER A 23 23.45 11.56 -27.48
CA SER A 23 22.35 10.68 -27.09
C SER A 23 21.33 11.45 -26.27
N THR A 24 20.05 11.21 -26.53
CA THR A 24 18.96 11.78 -25.72
C THR A 24 18.52 10.75 -24.69
N VAL A 25 18.34 11.19 -23.44
CA VAL A 25 18.03 10.31 -22.30
C VAL A 25 16.69 10.73 -21.70
N TYR A 26 15.83 9.74 -21.47
CA TYR A 26 14.57 9.88 -20.75
C TYR A 26 14.56 8.85 -19.62
N GLU A 27 14.12 9.23 -18.43
CA GLU A 27 14.06 8.32 -17.28
C GLU A 27 12.88 8.69 -16.37
N THR A 28 12.28 7.67 -15.76
CA THR A 28 11.35 7.83 -14.65
C THR A 28 12.15 7.96 -13.35
N GLY A 29 11.52 8.35 -12.26
CA GLY A 29 12.12 8.34 -10.93
C GLY A 29 12.38 6.93 -10.36
N PHE A 30 12.07 5.87 -11.10
CA PHE A 30 12.18 4.48 -10.65
C PHE A 30 13.65 4.11 -10.44
N ASN A 31 13.99 3.81 -9.19
CA ASN A 31 15.33 3.43 -8.78
C ASN A 31 15.33 1.95 -8.40
N VAL A 32 16.10 1.14 -9.11
CA VAL A 32 16.16 -0.32 -8.89
C VAL A 32 16.53 -0.69 -7.45
N THR A 33 17.38 0.07 -6.76
CA THR A 33 17.76 -0.19 -5.36
C THR A 33 16.73 0.25 -4.34
N ARG A 34 15.64 0.88 -4.77
CA ARG A 34 14.55 1.36 -3.89
C ARG A 34 13.23 0.68 -4.25
N ASP A 35 12.94 0.61 -5.54
CA ASP A 35 11.62 0.27 -6.08
C ASP A 35 11.58 -1.14 -6.68
N GLY A 36 12.74 -1.72 -7.01
CA GLY A 36 12.87 -3.14 -7.37
C GLY A 36 13.14 -4.01 -6.15
N TYR A 37 12.93 -5.32 -6.28
CA TYR A 37 13.26 -6.30 -5.25
C TYR A 37 14.73 -6.72 -5.29
N ASN A 38 15.26 -7.07 -4.12
CA ASN A 38 16.60 -7.60 -3.93
C ASN A 38 16.66 -9.13 -3.93
N PHE A 39 15.70 -9.86 -4.49
CA PHE A 39 15.80 -11.33 -4.57
C PHE A 39 15.67 -11.78 -6.00
N GLN A 40 16.34 -12.90 -6.30
CA GLN A 40 16.18 -13.52 -7.60
C GLN A 40 14.80 -14.16 -7.68
N ASN A 41 14.12 -13.94 -8.81
CA ASN A 41 12.95 -14.70 -9.16
C ASN A 41 13.27 -16.21 -9.27
N TYR A 42 12.72 -17.05 -8.38
CA TYR A 42 13.00 -18.49 -8.31
C TYR A 42 12.17 -19.33 -9.31
N GLY A 43 12.15 -18.88 -10.57
CA GLY A 43 11.22 -19.35 -11.60
C GLY A 43 11.11 -20.87 -11.76
N SER A 44 9.87 -21.36 -11.73
CA SER A 44 9.45 -22.58 -12.41
C SER A 44 7.94 -22.50 -12.68
N TRP A 45 7.50 -23.01 -13.84
CA TRP A 45 6.08 -23.10 -14.23
C TRP A 45 5.23 -23.91 -13.23
N SER A 46 5.85 -24.64 -12.30
CA SER A 46 5.20 -25.66 -11.49
C SER A 46 5.57 -25.69 -10.00
N GLY A 47 6.25 -24.67 -9.46
CA GLY A 47 6.30 -24.52 -8.00
C GLY A 47 7.58 -23.94 -7.42
N THR A 48 7.62 -22.62 -7.30
CA THR A 48 8.13 -21.82 -6.18
C THR A 48 7.61 -20.40 -6.44
N PRO A 49 7.19 -19.58 -5.46
CA PRO A 49 6.58 -18.30 -5.80
C PRO A 49 7.63 -17.40 -6.48
N GLY A 50 7.25 -16.74 -7.57
CA GLY A 50 8.21 -16.02 -8.41
C GLY A 50 7.95 -16.29 -9.88
N HIS A 51 7.14 -15.44 -10.47
CA HIS A 51 6.99 -15.34 -11.91
C HIS A 51 7.18 -13.87 -12.25
N CYS A 52 8.01 -13.61 -13.25
CA CYS A 52 8.57 -12.29 -13.55
C CYS A 52 7.52 -11.19 -13.73
N TYR A 53 6.30 -11.54 -14.15
CA TYR A 53 5.17 -10.61 -14.23
C TYR A 53 4.72 -10.14 -12.84
N GLY A 54 4.39 -11.06 -11.93
CA GLY A 54 4.01 -10.73 -10.55
C GLY A 54 5.03 -9.86 -9.81
N VAL A 55 6.33 -10.11 -10.03
CA VAL A 55 7.41 -9.30 -9.45
C VAL A 55 7.45 -7.89 -10.09
N SER A 56 7.37 -7.82 -11.42
CA SER A 56 7.40 -6.55 -12.15
C SER A 56 6.19 -5.68 -11.83
N VAL A 57 4.99 -6.25 -11.84
CA VAL A 57 3.74 -5.50 -11.59
C VAL A 57 3.67 -4.99 -10.16
N THR A 58 4.02 -5.80 -9.17
CA THR A 58 4.02 -5.34 -7.78
C THR A 58 5.07 -4.25 -7.52
N SER A 59 6.24 -4.33 -8.19
CA SER A 59 7.25 -3.26 -8.13
C SER A 59 6.70 -1.93 -8.64
N VAL A 60 6.00 -1.95 -9.79
CA VAL A 60 5.37 -0.74 -10.36
C VAL A 60 4.24 -0.23 -9.46
N LEU A 61 3.35 -1.10 -8.99
CA LEU A 61 2.23 -0.69 -8.12
C LEU A 61 2.69 -0.06 -6.80
N PHE A 62 3.82 -0.52 -6.25
CA PHE A 62 4.44 0.10 -5.07
C PHE A 62 5.12 1.43 -5.39
N TYR A 63 5.78 1.53 -6.55
CA TYR A 63 6.37 2.79 -7.02
C TYR A 63 5.29 3.88 -7.19
N GLU A 64 4.17 3.53 -7.82
CA GLU A 64 3.06 4.47 -8.08
C GLU A 64 2.19 4.76 -6.84
N GLY A 65 2.43 4.06 -5.73
CA GLY A 65 1.60 4.17 -4.52
C GLY A 65 0.17 3.65 -4.72
N LEU A 66 -0.07 2.82 -5.74
CA LEU A 66 -1.37 2.18 -5.96
C LEU A 66 -1.60 1.00 -5.02
N LYS A 67 -0.53 0.40 -4.53
CA LYS A 67 -0.54 -0.67 -3.53
C LYS A 67 0.42 -0.31 -2.38
N ASN A 68 0.03 -0.64 -1.15
CA ASN A 68 0.89 -0.47 0.02
C ASN A 68 1.90 -1.61 0.12
N ARG A 69 3.15 -1.27 0.45
CA ARG A 69 4.19 -2.24 0.79
C ARG A 69 3.84 -2.95 2.11
N PRO A 70 4.18 -4.24 2.28
CA PRO A 70 4.10 -4.91 3.58
C PRO A 70 5.12 -4.32 4.57
N GLY A 71 4.80 -4.38 5.87
CA GLY A 71 5.78 -4.20 6.94
C GLY A 71 6.29 -2.78 7.20
N ASP A 72 5.56 -1.73 6.83
CA ASP A 72 5.95 -0.31 6.99
C ASP A 72 7.34 0.02 6.38
N VAL A 73 7.78 -0.75 5.39
CA VAL A 73 9.06 -0.55 4.73
C VAL A 73 8.98 0.59 3.70
N ASP A 74 10.01 1.44 3.69
CA ASP A 74 10.09 2.57 2.76
C ASP A 74 10.51 2.15 1.34
N CYS A 75 11.22 1.02 1.21
CA CYS A 75 11.74 0.53 -0.06
C CYS A 75 11.35 -0.93 -0.33
N THR A 76 10.94 -1.19 -1.56
CA THR A 76 10.65 -2.53 -2.10
C THR A 76 11.87 -3.44 -2.03
N PHE A 77 13.06 -2.85 -2.14
CA PHE A 77 14.34 -3.56 -2.10
C PHE A 77 14.58 -4.29 -0.78
N ASP A 78 14.06 -3.81 0.34
CA ASP A 78 14.27 -4.42 1.66
C ASP A 78 13.21 -5.47 2.00
N ILE A 79 12.25 -5.73 1.10
CA ILE A 79 11.19 -6.69 1.35
C ILE A 79 11.71 -8.11 1.14
N GLU A 80 11.71 -8.89 2.21
CA GLU A 80 12.03 -10.31 2.17
C GLU A 80 11.00 -11.07 1.33
N PHE A 81 11.49 -12.02 0.54
CA PHE A 81 10.65 -12.81 -0.37
C PHE A 81 9.49 -13.53 0.36
N THR A 82 9.73 -14.03 1.58
CA THR A 82 8.70 -14.71 2.39
C THR A 82 7.51 -13.81 2.74
N ASP A 83 7.72 -12.51 2.81
CA ASP A 83 6.71 -11.55 3.25
C ASP A 83 5.85 -11.05 2.08
N ILE A 84 6.38 -11.16 0.86
CA ILE A 84 5.74 -10.66 -0.37
C ILE A 84 5.31 -11.74 -1.35
N GLY A 85 5.82 -12.97 -1.20
CA GLY A 85 5.59 -14.06 -2.15
C GLY A 85 4.11 -14.34 -2.43
N LYS A 86 3.23 -14.18 -1.43
CA LYS A 86 1.78 -14.30 -1.61
C LYS A 86 1.21 -13.21 -2.51
N ILE A 87 1.58 -11.94 -2.28
CA ILE A 87 1.11 -10.81 -3.10
C ILE A 87 1.64 -10.96 -4.54
N ILE A 88 2.91 -11.33 -4.72
CA ILE A 88 3.48 -11.60 -6.04
C ILE A 88 2.70 -12.69 -6.77
N HIS A 89 2.32 -13.77 -6.07
CA HIS A 89 1.53 -14.84 -6.67
C HIS A 89 0.11 -14.38 -7.04
N GLU A 90 -0.57 -13.63 -6.18
CA GLU A 90 -1.90 -13.08 -6.46
C GLU A 90 -1.89 -12.25 -7.75
N TYR A 91 -0.86 -11.42 -7.94
CA TYR A 91 -0.68 -10.62 -9.15
C TYR A 91 -0.15 -11.42 -10.33
N GLN A 92 0.60 -12.50 -10.08
CA GLN A 92 0.96 -13.40 -11.16
C GLN A 92 -0.29 -14.00 -11.78
N ASP A 93 -1.26 -14.44 -10.99
CA ASP A 93 -2.46 -15.12 -11.50
C ASP A 93 -3.31 -14.22 -12.42
N THR A 94 -3.16 -12.89 -12.35
CA THR A 94 -3.83 -11.94 -13.24
C THR A 94 -3.09 -11.73 -14.57
N TRP A 95 -1.98 -12.43 -14.83
CA TRP A 95 -1.18 -12.25 -16.04
C TRP A 95 -1.97 -12.55 -17.31
N GLU A 96 -2.83 -13.57 -17.30
CA GLU A 96 -3.66 -13.94 -18.46
C GLU A 96 -4.66 -12.83 -18.78
N GLU A 97 -5.30 -12.26 -17.75
CA GLU A 97 -6.22 -11.13 -17.92
C GLU A 97 -5.48 -9.93 -18.49
N ALA A 98 -4.36 -9.53 -17.89
CA ALA A 98 -3.54 -8.42 -18.40
C ALA A 98 -3.07 -8.67 -19.85
N TRP A 99 -2.71 -9.91 -20.19
CA TRP A 99 -2.28 -10.25 -21.54
C TRP A 99 -3.44 -10.29 -22.55
N VAL A 100 -4.57 -10.91 -22.20
CA VAL A 100 -5.76 -10.99 -23.06
C VAL A 100 -6.37 -9.60 -23.26
N ASP A 101 -6.57 -8.84 -22.19
CA ASP A 101 -7.28 -7.56 -22.22
C ASP A 101 -6.44 -6.44 -22.84
N GLN A 102 -5.12 -6.44 -22.61
CA GLN A 102 -4.25 -5.34 -23.08
C GLN A 102 -3.48 -5.66 -24.37
N THR A 103 -3.27 -6.94 -24.69
CA THR A 103 -2.22 -7.33 -25.64
C THR A 103 -2.72 -8.06 -26.88
N LEU A 104 -3.47 -9.15 -26.70
CA LEU A 104 -3.79 -10.13 -27.74
C LEU A 104 -4.55 -9.55 -28.93
N GLY A 105 -5.41 -8.55 -28.68
CA GLY A 105 -6.22 -7.94 -29.73
C GLY A 105 -5.53 -6.86 -30.55
N TYR A 106 -4.57 -6.12 -29.97
CA TYR A 106 -4.10 -4.86 -30.55
C TYR A 106 -2.59 -4.76 -30.76
N GLN A 107 -1.75 -5.16 -29.80
CA GLN A 107 -0.30 -4.91 -29.86
C GLN A 107 0.49 -5.97 -30.64
N ILE A 108 0.00 -7.21 -30.69
CA ILE A 108 0.70 -8.32 -31.38
C ILE A 108 0.93 -8.01 -32.86
N SER A 109 0.00 -7.30 -33.49
CA SER A 109 0.08 -6.88 -34.89
C SER A 109 0.86 -5.58 -35.13
N GLN A 110 1.31 -4.90 -34.06
CA GLN A 110 2.02 -3.62 -34.18
C GLN A 110 3.52 -3.82 -34.24
N ASN A 111 4.17 -2.95 -35.02
CA ASN A 111 5.62 -2.88 -35.09
C ASN A 111 6.25 -2.31 -33.80
N ILE A 112 7.54 -2.56 -33.64
CA ILE A 112 8.40 -2.08 -32.55
C ILE A 112 8.40 -0.55 -32.46
N SER A 113 8.30 0.17 -33.58
CA SER A 113 8.18 1.63 -33.57
C SER A 113 6.93 2.13 -32.85
N TYR A 114 5.79 1.44 -33.02
CA TYR A 114 4.56 1.76 -32.29
C TYR A 114 4.70 1.47 -30.79
N LYS A 115 5.20 0.28 -30.45
CA LYS A 115 5.43 -0.16 -29.06
C LYS A 115 6.43 0.74 -28.33
N TYR A 116 7.46 1.19 -29.05
CA TYR A 116 8.43 2.17 -28.57
C TYR A 116 7.77 3.48 -28.17
N ARG A 117 6.86 4.03 -29.00
CA ARG A 117 6.13 5.27 -28.68
C ARG A 117 5.28 5.11 -27.43
N LEU A 118 4.52 4.02 -27.31
CA LEU A 118 3.71 3.76 -26.11
C LEU A 118 4.55 3.77 -24.83
N MET A 119 5.67 3.05 -24.84
CA MET A 119 6.57 3.03 -23.70
C MET A 119 7.26 4.39 -23.47
N LYS A 120 7.65 5.11 -24.53
CA LYS A 120 8.26 6.44 -24.42
C LYS A 120 7.29 7.44 -23.78
N ASP A 121 6.02 7.41 -24.16
CA ASP A 121 4.98 8.28 -23.62
C ASP A 121 4.77 8.03 -22.12
N LYS A 122 4.79 6.77 -21.68
CA LYS A 122 4.76 6.41 -20.25
C LYS A 122 6.00 6.91 -19.50
N ILE A 123 7.19 6.65 -20.02
CA ILE A 123 8.45 7.10 -19.38
C ILE A 123 8.52 8.63 -19.29
N LEU A 124 8.06 9.36 -20.31
CA LEU A 124 7.97 10.82 -20.28
C LEU A 124 6.95 11.35 -19.25
N SER A 125 6.00 10.52 -18.85
CA SER A 125 4.97 10.83 -17.85
C SER A 125 5.34 10.36 -16.44
N ASP A 126 6.61 9.99 -16.22
CA ASP A 126 7.13 9.43 -14.96
C ASP A 126 6.47 8.09 -14.52
N ASP A 127 5.95 7.35 -15.51
CA ASP A 127 5.24 6.08 -15.34
C ASP A 127 6.09 4.93 -15.93
N PRO A 128 6.72 4.08 -15.08
CA PRO A 128 7.51 2.97 -15.55
C PRO A 128 6.61 1.88 -16.17
N ALA A 129 6.98 1.43 -17.38
CA ALA A 129 6.17 0.49 -18.14
C ALA A 129 6.64 -0.96 -17.91
N ILE A 130 5.71 -1.92 -17.88
CA ILE A 130 6.08 -3.34 -17.90
C ILE A 130 6.30 -3.73 -19.36
N ILE A 131 7.45 -4.34 -19.65
CA ILE A 131 7.73 -4.94 -20.96
C ILE A 131 7.63 -6.44 -20.82
N SER A 132 6.73 -7.06 -21.57
CA SER A 132 6.69 -8.51 -21.74
C SER A 132 7.36 -8.88 -23.06
N VAL A 133 8.26 -9.86 -23.02
CA VAL A 133 8.90 -10.45 -24.18
C VAL A 133 8.55 -11.93 -24.26
N TRP A 134 8.21 -12.40 -25.46
CA TRP A 134 7.88 -13.80 -25.71
C TRP A 134 8.81 -14.36 -26.77
N LEU A 135 9.38 -15.52 -26.46
CA LEU A 135 10.40 -16.18 -27.24
C LEU A 135 9.98 -17.61 -27.54
N ARG A 136 10.37 -18.14 -28.70
CA ARG A 136 10.20 -19.55 -28.99
C ARG A 136 11.33 -20.37 -28.37
N ALA A 137 10.98 -21.38 -27.59
CA ALA A 137 11.92 -22.30 -26.94
C ALA A 137 12.38 -23.42 -27.87
N ASP A 138 13.60 -23.92 -27.66
CA ASP A 138 14.18 -25.05 -28.40
C ASP A 138 13.33 -26.33 -28.38
N ALA A 139 12.68 -26.61 -27.24
CA ALA A 139 11.88 -27.82 -27.05
C ALA A 139 10.49 -27.76 -27.72
N GLY A 140 10.17 -26.67 -28.42
CA GLY A 140 8.81 -26.37 -28.86
C GLY A 140 7.98 -25.80 -27.70
N GLY A 141 7.58 -24.54 -27.83
CA GLY A 141 6.85 -23.80 -26.80
C GLY A 141 7.21 -22.32 -26.84
N SER A 142 6.52 -21.52 -26.03
CA SER A 142 6.87 -20.12 -25.79
C SER A 142 7.40 -19.95 -24.36
N ILE A 143 8.44 -19.15 -24.22
CA ILE A 143 8.95 -18.66 -22.93
C ILE A 143 8.64 -17.17 -22.89
N GLY A 144 7.85 -16.77 -21.88
CA GLY A 144 7.53 -15.39 -21.60
C GLY A 144 8.45 -14.84 -20.51
N HIS A 145 8.77 -13.55 -20.61
CA HIS A 145 9.47 -12.82 -19.56
C HIS A 145 8.94 -11.40 -19.44
N ALA A 146 8.83 -10.90 -18.20
CA ALA A 146 8.34 -9.56 -17.92
C ALA A 146 9.35 -8.78 -17.08
N MET A 147 9.53 -7.51 -17.43
CA MET A 147 10.53 -6.61 -16.85
C MET A 147 9.94 -5.21 -16.70
N VAL A 148 10.54 -4.36 -15.88
CA VAL A 148 10.10 -2.96 -15.71
C VAL A 148 11.04 -2.02 -16.48
N ALA A 149 10.55 -1.34 -17.50
CA ALA A 149 11.28 -0.29 -18.22
C ALA A 149 11.16 1.04 -17.49
N TYR A 150 12.32 1.64 -17.19
CA TYR A 150 12.40 2.89 -16.44
C TYR A 150 13.23 3.97 -17.13
N LYS A 151 13.97 3.63 -18.19
CA LYS A 151 14.84 4.60 -18.87
C LYS A 151 15.05 4.27 -20.35
N ILE A 152 15.07 5.29 -21.18
CA ILE A 152 15.35 5.22 -22.61
C ILE A 152 16.61 6.06 -22.90
N VAL A 153 17.49 5.51 -23.75
CA VAL A 153 18.60 6.23 -24.36
C VAL A 153 18.47 6.11 -25.87
N GLU A 154 18.09 7.19 -26.54
CA GLU A 154 18.09 7.30 -28.01
C GLU A 154 19.53 7.48 -28.47
N ILE A 155 20.07 6.49 -29.18
CA ILE A 155 21.44 6.48 -29.69
C ILE A 155 21.49 7.26 -31.00
N ASP A 156 20.55 6.97 -31.90
CA ASP A 156 20.29 7.68 -33.16
C ASP A 156 18.82 7.47 -33.60
N GLU A 157 18.47 7.89 -34.82
CA GLU A 157 17.11 7.76 -35.37
C GLU A 157 16.65 6.30 -35.58
N ARG A 158 17.58 5.36 -35.61
CA ARG A 158 17.32 3.93 -35.83
C ARG A 158 17.35 3.14 -34.53
N PHE A 159 18.29 3.45 -33.64
CA PHE A 159 18.56 2.66 -32.45
C PHE A 159 18.19 3.38 -31.15
N SER A 160 17.39 2.69 -30.35
CA SER A 160 17.05 3.10 -28.98
C SER A 160 17.40 1.99 -28.01
N ARG A 161 17.94 2.35 -26.84
CA ARG A 161 18.20 1.43 -25.73
C ARG A 161 17.21 1.66 -24.60
N ILE A 162 16.54 0.60 -24.15
CA ILE A 162 15.59 0.63 -23.05
C ILE A 162 16.22 -0.08 -21.87
N TYR A 163 16.47 0.64 -20.79
CA TYR A 163 16.96 0.10 -19.53
C TYR A 163 15.81 -0.47 -18.73
N VAL A 164 16.02 -1.68 -18.21
CA VAL A 164 14.98 -2.44 -17.51
C VAL A 164 15.49 -2.98 -16.19
N TYR A 165 14.60 -3.00 -15.19
CA TYR A 165 14.72 -3.84 -14.02
C TYR A 165 14.21 -5.23 -14.39
N ASP A 166 15.12 -6.22 -14.37
CA ASP A 166 14.80 -7.61 -14.64
C ASP A 166 14.75 -8.40 -13.32
N PRO A 167 13.58 -8.91 -12.91
CA PRO A 167 13.43 -9.63 -11.64
C PRO A 167 14.16 -10.98 -11.60
N ASN A 168 14.64 -11.51 -12.73
CA ASN A 168 15.44 -12.75 -12.76
C ASN A 168 16.90 -12.54 -12.30
N TYR A 169 17.31 -11.29 -12.08
CA TYR A 169 18.66 -10.96 -11.64
C TYR A 169 18.62 -10.25 -10.29
N TYR A 170 19.27 -10.86 -9.29
CA TYR A 170 19.52 -10.22 -8.00
C TYR A 170 20.33 -8.93 -8.22
N TYR A 171 19.80 -7.79 -7.81
CA TYR A 171 20.55 -6.53 -7.88
C TYR A 171 21.39 -6.36 -6.62
N ASP A 172 22.71 -6.45 -6.75
CA ASP A 172 23.66 -6.32 -5.62
C ASP A 172 24.24 -4.91 -5.45
N GLY A 173 23.73 -3.92 -6.20
CA GLY A 173 24.30 -2.58 -6.24
C GLY A 173 25.38 -2.36 -7.30
N THR A 174 25.81 -3.41 -8.03
CA THR A 174 26.85 -3.28 -9.05
C THR A 174 26.28 -3.10 -10.46
N SER A 175 27.08 -2.46 -11.33
CA SER A 175 26.67 -2.12 -12.71
C SER A 175 26.44 -3.34 -13.62
N GLY A 176 26.87 -4.54 -13.22
CA GLY A 176 26.69 -5.78 -14.00
C GLY A 176 25.23 -6.24 -14.15
N TYR A 177 24.35 -5.65 -13.34
CA TYR A 177 22.93 -6.02 -13.25
C TYR A 177 22.01 -5.11 -14.06
N VAL A 178 22.56 -4.07 -14.69
CA VAL A 178 21.80 -3.23 -15.60
C VAL A 178 21.50 -4.02 -16.87
N LYS A 179 20.22 -4.34 -17.08
CA LYS A 179 19.74 -4.99 -18.30
C LYS A 179 19.09 -3.97 -19.21
N TYR A 180 19.12 -4.24 -20.50
CA TYR A 180 18.50 -3.39 -21.49
C TYR A 180 18.07 -4.15 -22.74
N LEU A 181 17.05 -3.62 -23.40
CA LEU A 181 16.70 -3.95 -24.77
C LEU A 181 17.37 -2.96 -25.71
N THR A 182 17.90 -3.43 -26.84
CA THR A 182 18.29 -2.56 -27.95
C THR A 182 17.29 -2.74 -29.08
N LEU A 183 16.52 -1.70 -29.37
CA LEU A 183 15.53 -1.67 -30.43
C LEU A 183 16.16 -1.17 -31.72
N ASP A 184 15.88 -1.85 -32.83
CA ASP A 184 16.08 -1.34 -34.19
C ASP A 184 14.71 -0.96 -34.76
N LEU A 185 14.40 0.34 -34.69
CA LEU A 185 13.09 0.87 -35.04
C LEU A 185 12.78 0.76 -36.54
N GLN A 186 13.82 0.69 -37.38
CA GLN A 186 13.69 0.56 -38.84
C GLN A 186 13.60 -0.90 -39.28
N ALA A 187 14.37 -1.78 -38.64
CA ALA A 187 14.33 -3.22 -38.94
C ALA A 187 13.20 -3.97 -38.22
N ASP A 188 12.40 -3.26 -37.42
CA ASP A 188 11.28 -3.83 -36.64
C ASP A 188 11.71 -5.00 -35.75
N SER A 189 12.83 -4.82 -35.04
CA SER A 189 13.44 -5.90 -34.25
C SER A 189 14.06 -5.38 -32.97
N PHE A 190 14.41 -6.29 -32.07
CA PHE A 190 15.15 -5.96 -30.87
C PHE A 190 16.06 -7.09 -30.41
N THR A 191 17.03 -6.72 -29.57
CA THR A 191 17.87 -7.66 -28.83
C THR A 191 17.76 -7.38 -27.34
N TYR A 192 17.98 -8.40 -26.52
CA TYR A 192 17.97 -8.28 -25.07
C TYR A 192 19.36 -8.61 -24.49
N SER A 193 19.84 -7.80 -23.54
CA SER A 193 21.16 -7.98 -22.93
C SER A 193 21.20 -9.02 -21.82
N GLY A 194 20.05 -9.46 -21.32
CA GLY A 194 19.94 -10.53 -20.34
C GLY A 194 19.69 -11.89 -21.00
N ASN A 195 19.61 -12.91 -20.16
CA ASN A 195 19.19 -14.26 -20.49
C ASN A 195 17.75 -14.48 -20.01
N ILE A 196 16.86 -14.91 -20.91
CA ILE A 196 15.45 -15.20 -20.62
C ILE A 196 15.23 -16.70 -20.25
N GLY A 197 16.31 -17.49 -20.23
CA GLY A 197 16.31 -18.91 -19.88
C GLY A 197 16.20 -19.79 -21.12
N GLY A 198 17.09 -20.78 -21.21
CA GLY A 198 17.14 -21.73 -22.33
C GLY A 198 18.00 -21.27 -23.52
N ALA A 199 18.27 -22.19 -24.44
CA ALA A 199 18.68 -21.81 -25.79
C ALA A 199 17.40 -21.39 -26.55
N VAL A 200 17.48 -20.24 -27.19
CA VAL A 200 16.36 -19.51 -27.77
C VAL A 200 16.71 -19.20 -29.22
N TYR A 201 15.77 -19.48 -30.12
CA TYR A 201 15.87 -19.06 -31.52
C TYR A 201 15.52 -17.57 -31.65
N ASN A 202 16.31 -16.82 -32.42
CA ASN A 202 16.08 -15.38 -32.68
C ASN A 202 14.85 -15.11 -33.57
N ASP A 203 14.13 -16.15 -33.99
CA ASP A 203 13.24 -16.12 -35.14
C ASP A 203 11.82 -15.67 -34.77
N TYR A 204 11.45 -15.76 -33.49
CA TYR A 204 10.16 -15.29 -32.99
C TYR A 204 10.34 -14.61 -31.65
N VAL A 205 10.38 -13.27 -31.70
CA VAL A 205 10.56 -12.41 -30.55
C VAL A 205 9.43 -11.39 -30.55
N GLU A 206 8.46 -11.57 -29.67
CA GLU A 206 7.37 -10.61 -29.53
C GLU A 206 7.64 -9.72 -28.31
N MET A 207 7.65 -8.41 -28.51
CA MET A 207 7.65 -7.41 -27.43
C MET A 207 6.25 -6.85 -27.26
N VAL A 208 5.86 -6.62 -26.01
CA VAL A 208 4.58 -6.03 -25.61
C VAL A 208 4.84 -5.04 -24.49
N VAL A 209 4.10 -3.92 -24.50
CA VAL A 209 4.06 -2.99 -23.38
C VAL A 209 2.78 -3.24 -22.59
N VAL A 210 2.92 -3.60 -21.31
CA VAL A 210 1.83 -3.94 -20.40
C VAL A 210 1.73 -2.86 -19.33
N GLU A 211 0.51 -2.46 -19.00
CA GLU A 211 0.22 -1.57 -17.88
C GLU A 211 0.10 -2.36 -16.59
N ALA A 212 0.67 -1.80 -15.52
CA ALA A 212 0.43 -2.31 -14.19
C ALA A 212 -1.04 -2.08 -13.82
N GLN A 213 -1.74 -3.13 -13.43
CA GLN A 213 -3.14 -3.07 -13.04
C GLN A 213 -3.31 -3.69 -11.66
N LEU A 214 -4.14 -3.06 -10.83
CA LEU A 214 -4.58 -3.66 -9.58
C LEU A 214 -5.37 -4.94 -9.86
N SER A 215 -5.22 -5.94 -8.98
CA SER A 215 -6.07 -7.13 -9.06
C SER A 215 -7.55 -6.77 -8.91
N HIS A 216 -8.46 -7.59 -9.45
CA HIS A 216 -9.90 -7.41 -9.26
C HIS A 216 -10.30 -7.29 -7.78
N ALA A 217 -9.62 -8.02 -6.89
CA ALA A 217 -9.83 -7.93 -5.46
C ALA A 217 -9.41 -6.55 -4.91
N ASP A 218 -8.25 -6.04 -5.33
CA ASP A 218 -7.78 -4.71 -4.91
C ASP A 218 -8.65 -3.58 -5.45
N ILE A 219 -9.09 -3.67 -6.71
CA ILE A 219 -10.08 -2.74 -7.29
C ILE A 219 -11.37 -2.78 -6.48
N PHE A 220 -11.88 -3.99 -6.18
CA PHE A 220 -13.11 -4.14 -5.39
C PHE A 220 -12.98 -3.47 -4.02
N TRP A 221 -11.90 -3.72 -3.29
CA TRP A 221 -11.71 -3.12 -1.97
C TRP A 221 -11.48 -1.61 -2.03
N LYS A 222 -10.80 -1.11 -3.05
CA LYS A 222 -10.60 0.32 -3.28
C LYS A 222 -11.93 1.04 -3.54
N ASP A 223 -12.78 0.48 -4.40
CA ASP A 223 -13.99 1.16 -4.85
C ASP A 223 -15.21 0.90 -3.94
N TYR A 224 -15.28 -0.29 -3.34
CA TYR A 224 -16.44 -0.77 -2.59
C TYR A 224 -16.15 -1.12 -1.12
N GLY A 225 -14.90 -1.04 -0.66
CA GLY A 225 -14.55 -1.37 0.72
C GLY A 225 -15.32 -0.55 1.76
N TRP A 226 -15.58 0.74 1.47
CA TRP A 226 -16.38 1.61 2.33
C TRP A 226 -17.84 1.12 2.47
N ALA A 227 -18.42 0.53 1.42
CA ALA A 227 -19.78 0.03 1.43
C ALA A 227 -19.89 -1.23 2.30
N VAL A 228 -18.90 -2.11 2.23
CA VAL A 228 -18.79 -3.29 3.11
C VAL A 228 -18.69 -2.86 4.58
N LEU A 229 -17.84 -1.87 4.88
CA LEU A 229 -17.70 -1.33 6.24
C LEU A 229 -18.98 -0.64 6.73
N THR A 230 -19.64 0.13 5.88
CA THR A 230 -20.91 0.80 6.20
C THR A 230 -22.02 -0.22 6.46
N GLY A 231 -22.07 -1.29 5.68
CA GLY A 231 -22.98 -2.41 5.89
C GLY A 231 -22.74 -3.09 7.24
N ALA A 232 -21.48 -3.40 7.57
CA ALA A 232 -21.10 -3.99 8.86
C ALA A 232 -21.46 -3.06 10.04
N ALA A 233 -21.14 -1.77 9.94
CA ALA A 233 -21.48 -0.78 10.97
C ALA A 233 -23.01 -0.66 11.16
N SER A 234 -23.78 -0.72 10.07
CA SER A 234 -25.25 -0.68 10.12
C SER A 234 -25.81 -1.90 10.87
N VAL A 235 -25.28 -3.10 10.61
CA VAL A 235 -25.68 -4.32 11.33
C VAL A 235 -25.36 -4.20 12.82
N VAL A 236 -24.15 -3.76 13.18
CA VAL A 236 -23.76 -3.55 14.59
C VAL A 236 -24.68 -2.53 15.26
N PHE A 237 -24.99 -1.41 14.60
CA PHE A 237 -25.90 -0.39 15.12
C PHE A 237 -27.30 -0.94 15.38
N VAL A 238 -27.85 -1.76 14.48
CA VAL A 238 -29.15 -2.42 14.65
C VAL A 238 -29.12 -3.36 15.86
N VAL A 239 -28.09 -4.18 16.00
CA VAL A 239 -27.93 -5.10 17.13
C VAL A 239 -27.86 -4.34 18.45
N LEU A 240 -27.04 -3.29 18.53
CA LEU A 240 -26.91 -2.44 19.73
C LEU A 240 -28.24 -1.73 20.06
N SER A 241 -28.98 -1.29 19.05
CA SER A 241 -30.30 -0.67 19.24
C SER A 241 -31.29 -1.67 19.84
N VAL A 242 -31.36 -2.90 19.33
CA VAL A 242 -32.22 -3.95 19.88
C VAL A 242 -31.84 -4.28 21.32
N LEU A 243 -30.55 -4.45 21.61
CA LEU A 243 -30.06 -4.69 22.98
C LEU A 243 -30.43 -3.55 23.93
N TYR A 244 -30.27 -2.30 23.49
CA TYR A 244 -30.67 -1.13 24.25
C TYR A 244 -32.17 -1.15 24.58
N PHE A 245 -33.04 -1.46 23.60
CA PHE A 245 -34.48 -1.57 23.83
C PHE A 245 -34.83 -2.70 24.80
N VAL A 246 -34.16 -3.86 24.68
CA VAL A 246 -34.36 -4.99 25.60
C VAL A 246 -33.96 -4.62 27.02
N ILE A 247 -32.78 -4.03 27.23
CA ILE A 247 -32.31 -3.59 28.55
C ILE A 247 -33.24 -2.53 29.13
N ARG A 248 -33.63 -1.53 28.33
CA ARG A 248 -34.54 -0.47 28.76
C ARG A 248 -35.89 -1.04 29.19
N ARG A 249 -36.40 -2.05 28.47
CA ARG A 249 -37.63 -2.75 28.83
C ARG A 249 -37.49 -3.48 30.17
N PHE A 250 -36.40 -4.23 30.37
CA PHE A 250 -36.12 -4.89 31.66
C PHE A 250 -36.04 -3.89 32.82
N LEU A 251 -35.35 -2.75 32.64
CA LEU A 251 -35.27 -1.70 33.66
C LEU A 251 -36.64 -1.07 33.97
N GLN A 252 -37.47 -0.87 32.96
CA GLN A 252 -38.83 -0.37 33.15
C GLN A 252 -39.71 -1.37 33.91
N ASP A 253 -39.58 -2.67 33.63
CA ASP A 253 -40.33 -3.71 34.30
C ASP A 253 -39.89 -3.87 35.77
N ASP A 254 -38.58 -3.84 36.08
CA ASP A 254 -38.07 -3.82 37.46
C ASP A 254 -38.57 -2.57 38.23
N TYR A 255 -38.54 -1.39 37.59
CA TYR A 255 -39.08 -0.17 38.19
C TYR A 255 -40.58 -0.28 38.50
N ARG A 256 -41.37 -0.88 37.60
CA ARG A 256 -42.81 -1.12 37.81
C ARG A 256 -43.05 -2.07 38.98
N GLU A 257 -42.28 -3.15 39.07
CA GLU A 257 -42.38 -4.11 40.17
C GLU A 257 -42.01 -3.50 41.53
N ARG A 258 -40.92 -2.72 41.59
CA ARG A 258 -40.53 -1.98 42.81
C ARG A 258 -41.60 -0.98 43.22
N SER A 259 -42.14 -0.21 42.27
CA SER A 259 -43.23 0.74 42.53
C SER A 259 -44.51 0.05 43.03
N ALA A 260 -44.86 -1.10 42.46
CA ALA A 260 -46.01 -1.90 42.90
C ALA A 260 -45.81 -2.54 44.28
N ARG A 261 -44.56 -2.86 44.67
CA ARG A 261 -44.23 -3.30 46.04
C ARG A 261 -44.41 -2.16 47.04
N LEU A 262 -43.89 -0.96 46.77
CA LEU A 262 -44.03 0.20 47.65
C LEU A 262 -45.50 0.57 47.92
N LYS A 263 -46.34 0.60 46.88
CA LYS A 263 -47.78 0.87 47.04
C LYS A 263 -48.50 -0.15 47.93
N ARG A 264 -48.05 -1.41 47.96
CA ARG A 264 -48.61 -2.44 48.84
C ARG A 264 -48.25 -2.19 50.31
N PHE A 265 -47.06 -1.66 50.58
CA PHE A 265 -46.65 -1.27 51.92
C PHE A 265 -47.43 -0.04 52.43
N ASP A 266 -47.67 0.96 51.59
CA ASP A 266 -48.46 2.14 51.97
C ASP A 266 -49.95 1.82 52.20
N GLY A 267 -50.49 0.79 51.53
CA GLY A 267 -51.87 0.36 51.67
C GLY A 267 -52.17 -0.47 52.92
N GLN A 268 -51.15 -1.03 53.59
CA GLN A 268 -51.29 -1.78 54.84
C GLN A 268 -51.13 -0.86 56.05
N GLY A 269 -52.05 0.09 56.22
CA GLY A 269 -52.44 0.62 57.54
C GLY A 269 -51.34 1.15 58.47
N SER A 270 -50.18 1.57 57.96
CA SER A 270 -49.26 2.38 58.77
C SER A 270 -49.89 3.77 58.91
N LYS A 271 -50.30 4.11 60.13
CA LYS A 271 -50.60 5.49 60.52
C LYS A 271 -49.48 6.36 59.97
N LYS A 272 -49.81 7.33 59.11
CA LYS A 272 -48.89 8.37 58.65
C LYS A 272 -48.06 8.84 59.85
N PRO A 273 -46.73 8.61 59.90
CA PRO A 273 -45.91 9.38 60.81
C PRO A 273 -46.10 10.84 60.42
N SER A 274 -46.41 11.66 61.43
CA SER A 274 -46.58 13.09 61.28
C SER A 274 -45.36 13.65 60.58
N ARG A 275 -45.63 14.49 59.60
CA ARG A 275 -44.68 15.20 58.76
C ARG A 275 -44.08 16.36 59.56
N ASP A 276 -43.37 16.01 60.62
CA ASP A 276 -42.53 16.89 61.43
C ASP A 276 -41.30 16.06 61.79
N HIS A 277 -40.39 15.92 60.83
CA HIS A 277 -38.96 15.86 61.10
C HIS A 277 -38.20 16.02 59.78
N ASP A 278 -37.37 17.06 59.75
CA ASP A 278 -36.22 17.20 58.86
C ASP A 278 -35.23 16.05 59.14
N ASP A 279 -35.59 14.84 58.73
CA ASP A 279 -34.70 13.68 58.79
C ASP A 279 -33.68 13.81 57.65
N ALA A 280 -32.67 14.63 57.93
CA ALA A 280 -31.32 14.32 57.49
C ALA A 280 -31.10 12.82 57.72
N TYR A 281 -30.74 12.09 56.67
CA TYR A 281 -30.32 10.70 56.76
C TYR A 281 -29.12 10.61 57.73
N PHE A 282 -29.40 10.36 59.01
CA PHE A 282 -28.38 9.98 59.97
C PHE A 282 -28.19 8.48 59.81
N TYR A 283 -27.04 8.12 59.22
CA TYR A 283 -26.52 6.76 59.27
C TYR A 283 -26.52 6.27 60.73
N THR A 284 -26.93 5.03 60.96
CA THR A 284 -26.82 4.39 62.27
C THR A 284 -25.34 4.29 62.69
N GLU A 285 -25.02 4.23 63.99
CA GLU A 285 -23.63 4.09 64.45
C GLU A 285 -22.92 2.86 63.85
N GLU A 286 -23.67 1.81 63.50
CA GLU A 286 -23.17 0.61 62.83
C GLU A 286 -22.88 0.86 61.34
N GLU A 287 -23.75 1.58 60.62
CA GLU A 287 -23.51 2.01 59.22
C GLU A 287 -22.37 3.03 59.11
N VAL A 288 -22.21 3.93 60.10
CA VAL A 288 -21.05 4.82 60.19
C VAL A 288 -19.77 4.01 60.41
N LYS A 289 -19.80 2.98 61.26
CA LYS A 289 -18.64 2.10 61.49
C LYS A 289 -18.24 1.31 60.25
N GLU A 290 -19.20 0.79 59.48
CA GLU A 290 -18.92 0.12 58.19
C GLU A 290 -18.38 1.10 57.13
N LEU A 291 -18.89 2.33 57.07
CA LEU A 291 -18.39 3.37 56.15
C LEU A 291 -17.02 3.94 56.57
N THR A 292 -16.66 3.89 57.86
CA THR A 292 -15.33 4.30 58.34
C THR A 292 -14.23 3.25 58.15
N HIS A 293 -14.58 2.03 57.73
CA HIS A 293 -13.61 1.00 57.33
C HIS A 293 -13.30 0.99 55.83
N VAL A 294 -13.69 2.04 55.09
CA VAL A 294 -13.21 2.24 53.73
C VAL A 294 -11.82 2.89 53.82
N GLU A 295 -10.76 2.09 53.64
CA GLU A 295 -9.35 2.53 53.56
C GLU A 295 -9.07 3.57 52.45
N LYS A 296 -10.05 3.88 51.60
CA LYS A 296 -9.95 4.87 50.54
C LYS A 296 -11.14 5.83 50.58
N LEU A 297 -10.85 7.09 50.88
CA LEU A 297 -11.79 8.19 50.65
C LEU A 297 -12.26 8.18 49.18
N PRO A 298 -13.53 8.51 48.90
CA PRO A 298 -13.97 8.75 47.53
C PRO A 298 -13.07 9.78 46.83
N ASP A 299 -12.77 9.56 45.55
CA ASP A 299 -11.97 10.50 44.75
C ASP A 299 -12.53 11.92 44.87
N GLY A 300 -11.67 12.85 45.29
CA GLY A 300 -12.05 14.25 45.52
C GLY A 300 -12.46 14.61 46.96
N MET A 301 -12.21 13.74 47.95
CA MET A 301 -12.26 14.11 49.37
C MET A 301 -10.87 14.16 50.02
N ILE A 302 -10.64 15.16 50.88
CA ILE A 302 -9.43 15.31 51.70
C ILE A 302 -9.82 15.34 53.19
N ILE A 303 -8.93 14.85 54.07
CA ILE A 303 -9.14 14.90 55.53
C ILE A 303 -8.58 16.21 56.07
N CYS A 304 -9.40 16.96 56.81
CA CYS A 304 -8.96 18.15 57.51
C CYS A 304 -7.85 17.80 58.53
N PRO A 305 -6.64 18.35 58.41
CA PRO A 305 -5.51 17.99 59.28
C PRO A 305 -5.72 18.39 60.74
N SER A 306 -6.60 19.37 61.01
CA SER A 306 -6.85 19.85 62.37
C SER A 306 -7.84 19.00 63.17
N CYS A 307 -8.80 18.34 62.52
CA CYS A 307 -9.92 17.69 63.23
C CYS A 307 -10.34 16.32 62.67
N GLY A 308 -9.70 15.85 61.58
CA GLY A 308 -10.00 14.53 61.00
C GLY A 308 -11.31 14.47 60.19
N THR A 309 -12.02 15.58 60.02
CA THR A 309 -13.27 15.61 59.23
C THR A 309 -12.98 15.60 57.72
N SER A 310 -13.65 14.72 56.96
CA SER A 310 -13.57 14.71 55.50
C SER A 310 -14.25 15.94 54.87
N ASN A 311 -13.63 16.52 53.85
CA ASN A 311 -14.13 17.68 53.12
C ASN A 311 -13.86 17.52 51.62
N LEU A 312 -14.61 18.24 50.77
CA LEU A 312 -14.37 18.26 49.33
C LEU A 312 -13.00 18.87 49.01
N ASN A 313 -12.28 18.31 48.01
CA ASN A 313 -10.92 18.61 47.50
C ASN A 313 -10.67 20.06 47.01
N THR A 314 -11.44 21.03 47.48
CA THR A 314 -11.21 22.44 47.13
C THR A 314 -10.67 23.27 48.29
N LYS A 315 -10.57 22.71 49.51
CA LYS A 315 -10.15 23.46 50.71
C LYS A 315 -9.38 22.60 51.72
N ASP A 316 -8.16 23.04 52.06
CA ASP A 316 -7.24 22.36 53.00
C ASP A 316 -7.82 22.15 54.42
N TYR A 317 -8.81 22.96 54.82
CA TYR A 317 -9.46 22.89 56.13
C TYR A 317 -10.97 22.73 56.01
N CYS A 318 -11.59 22.05 56.98
CA CYS A 318 -13.05 22.03 57.10
C CYS A 318 -13.59 23.44 57.44
N ARG A 319 -14.86 23.69 57.11
CA ARG A 319 -15.49 25.02 57.27
C ARG A 319 -15.36 25.58 58.70
N LYS A 320 -15.39 24.71 59.72
CA LYS A 320 -15.29 25.08 61.13
C LYS A 320 -13.85 25.51 61.49
N CYS A 321 -12.85 24.68 61.21
CA CYS A 321 -11.45 25.03 61.45
C CYS A 321 -11.01 26.25 60.63
N ALA A 322 -11.49 26.38 59.38
CA ALA A 322 -11.22 27.56 58.56
C ALA A 322 -11.80 28.86 59.12
N SER A 323 -12.90 28.80 59.89
CA SER A 323 -13.47 29.97 60.55
C SER A 323 -12.75 30.36 61.84
N GLU A 324 -12.04 29.42 62.47
CA GLU A 324 -11.23 29.65 63.68
C GLU A 324 -9.80 30.14 63.34
N LEU A 325 -9.37 29.99 62.08
CA LEU A 325 -8.09 30.50 61.55
C LEU A 325 -8.15 31.96 61.07
N LYS A 326 -9.27 32.67 61.28
CA LYS A 326 -9.45 34.08 60.89
C LYS A 326 -9.06 35.05 61.98
#